data_AF-A0A5E4IT74-F1
#
_entry.id   AF-A0A5E4IT74-F1
#
_cell.length_a   1.000
_cell.length_b   1.000
_cell.length_c   1.000
_cell.angle_alpha   90.00
_cell.angle_beta   90.00
_cell.angle_gamma   90.00
#
_symmetry.space_group_name_H-M   'P 1'
#
loop_
_entity.id
_entity.type
_entity.pdbx_description
1 polymer ?
#
loop_
_entity_poly.entity_id
_entity_poly.type
_entity_poly.pdbx_seq_one_letter_code
_entity_poly.pdbx_strand_id
1 'polypeptide(L)'
;MKQIAKLLPGFNCGECGLGSCREFAAALVDVQGLSRCPPLQQERFRDRVEEISRLLTLSEKEEEIIGVLDGLHADFTLAPLPGEPSCREDLHPLNPEVQPRTGEILRYRPLGCPITHFARVLKYEQGIMTAHLIGPLHLLDGSPAPKDIGICLVLAFEGVVSQGRRPDVGETVRFLPEHCMMQKVHSGVVVHSEGSRLRIEAIDLKVW
;
A
#
# COMPACT_ATOMS: atom_id res chain seq x y z
N MET A 1 5.58 2.10 18.93
CA MET A 1 5.49 1.46 20.28
C MET A 1 6.83 1.05 20.91
N LYS A 2 7.57 0.04 20.41
CA LYS A 2 8.83 -0.46 21.06
C LYS A 2 9.93 0.60 21.23
N GLN A 3 9.95 1.62 20.36
CA GLN A 3 10.95 2.69 20.38
C GLN A 3 10.67 3.75 21.46
N ILE A 4 9.41 4.15 21.65
CA ILE A 4 8.99 5.09 22.71
C ILE A 4 9.33 4.53 24.10
N ALA A 5 9.08 3.24 24.33
CA ALA A 5 9.39 2.60 25.62
C ALA A 5 10.87 2.71 26.02
N LYS A 6 11.80 2.77 25.05
CA LYS A 6 13.24 2.94 25.31
C LYS A 6 13.63 4.37 25.68
N LEU A 7 12.83 5.36 25.26
CA LEU A 7 13.06 6.77 25.53
C LEU A 7 12.50 7.20 26.89
N LEU A 8 11.59 6.41 27.47
CA LEU A 8 11.05 6.66 28.80
C LEU A 8 12.11 6.53 29.91
N PRO A 9 11.88 7.14 31.09
CA PRO A 9 12.85 7.18 32.19
C PRO A 9 13.24 5.81 32.76
N GLY A 10 12.36 4.80 32.62
CA GLY A 10 12.63 3.43 33.06
C GLY A 10 12.48 3.16 34.56
N PHE A 11 12.04 4.15 35.35
CA PHE A 11 11.87 4.00 36.80
C PHE A 11 10.74 3.06 37.21
N ASN A 12 9.74 2.83 36.33
CA ASN A 12 8.54 2.04 36.62
C ASN A 12 7.85 2.43 37.95
N CYS A 13 7.78 3.73 38.23
CA CYS A 13 7.37 4.25 39.55
C CYS A 13 5.86 4.26 39.81
N GLY A 14 5.01 4.02 38.81
CA GLY A 14 3.56 3.99 39.01
C GLY A 14 2.85 5.34 39.06
N GLU A 15 3.56 6.47 39.17
CA GLU A 15 2.99 7.83 39.31
C GLU A 15 2.05 8.25 38.16
N CYS A 16 2.21 7.65 36.97
CA CYS A 16 1.34 7.89 35.82
C CYS A 16 0.04 7.03 35.82
N GLY A 17 -0.13 6.18 36.84
CA GLY A 17 -1.25 5.25 37.00
C GLY A 17 -1.07 3.88 36.34
N LEU A 18 0.13 3.55 35.83
CA LEU A 18 0.41 2.29 35.11
C LEU A 18 1.58 1.52 35.74
N GLY A 19 1.58 0.19 35.60
CA GLY A 19 2.50 -0.71 36.32
C GLY A 19 3.94 -0.69 35.80
N SER A 20 4.17 -0.17 34.60
CA SER A 20 5.51 -0.04 34.03
C SER A 20 5.61 1.09 33.00
N CYS A 21 6.82 1.57 32.74
CA CYS A 21 7.09 2.49 31.64
C CYS A 21 6.71 1.87 30.29
N ARG A 22 6.81 0.54 30.15
CA ARG A 22 6.39 -0.14 28.92
C ARG A 22 4.88 -0.10 28.72
N GLU A 23 4.09 -0.29 29.78
CA GLU A 23 2.64 -0.09 29.74
C GLU A 23 2.29 1.37 29.47
N PHE A 24 3.00 2.32 30.08
CA PHE A 24 2.81 3.74 29.78
C PHE A 24 3.08 4.06 28.31
N ALA A 25 4.17 3.55 27.72
CA ALA A 25 4.44 3.70 26.29
C ALA A 25 3.35 3.09 25.41
N ALA A 26 2.71 2.00 25.83
CA ALA A 26 1.63 1.36 25.09
C ALA A 26 0.28 2.10 25.23
N ALA A 27 0.08 2.83 26.32
CA ALA A 27 -1.12 3.62 26.58
C ALA A 27 -0.99 5.09 26.11
N LEU A 28 0.19 5.49 25.63
CA LEU A 28 0.47 6.86 25.19
C LEU A 28 -0.01 7.03 23.74
N VAL A 29 -1.01 7.91 23.56
CA VAL A 29 -1.71 8.12 22.28
C VAL A 29 -1.28 9.41 21.60
N ASP A 30 -1.00 10.46 22.39
CA ASP A 30 -0.67 11.79 21.93
C ASP A 30 0.42 12.44 22.80
N VAL A 31 0.88 13.61 22.37
CA VAL A 31 1.90 14.40 23.08
C VAL A 31 1.39 14.90 24.44
N GLN A 32 0.09 15.15 24.59
CA GLN A 32 -0.50 15.65 25.84
C GLN A 32 -0.36 14.64 26.97
N GLY A 33 -0.44 13.34 26.64
CA GLY A 33 -0.25 12.23 27.57
C GLY A 33 1.12 12.20 28.26
N LEU A 34 2.14 12.85 27.70
CA LEU A 34 3.49 12.94 28.31
C LEU A 34 3.47 13.67 29.66
N SER A 35 2.52 14.60 29.85
CA SER A 35 2.33 15.33 31.11
C SER A 35 2.03 14.42 32.30
N ARG A 36 1.48 13.22 32.05
CA ARG A 36 1.18 12.23 33.08
C ARG A 36 2.42 11.55 33.68
N CYS A 37 3.61 11.76 33.12
CA CYS A 37 4.86 11.22 33.65
C CYS A 37 5.68 12.34 34.31
N PRO A 38 5.62 12.50 35.65
CA PRO A 38 6.35 13.55 36.35
C PRO A 38 7.88 13.55 36.09
N PRO A 39 8.56 12.39 36.00
CA PRO A 39 9.97 12.39 35.67
C PRO A 39 10.31 13.02 34.32
N LEU A 40 9.43 12.92 33.31
CA LEU A 40 9.66 13.54 32.00
C LEU A 40 9.60 15.07 32.03
N GLN A 41 9.08 15.68 33.10
CA GLN A 41 9.04 17.14 33.27
C GLN A 41 10.40 17.71 33.73
N GLN A 42 11.39 16.85 34.00
CA GLN A 42 12.72 17.28 34.42
C GLN A 42 13.60 17.60 33.20
N GLU A 43 14.40 18.67 33.29
CA GLU A 43 15.25 19.16 32.20
C GLU A 43 16.14 18.07 31.58
N ARG A 44 16.64 17.13 32.39
CA ARG A 44 17.50 16.01 31.93
C ARG A 44 16.82 15.05 30.93
N PHE A 45 15.51 15.12 30.76
CA PHE A 45 14.76 14.30 29.82
C PHE A 45 14.20 15.11 28.64
N ARG A 46 14.50 16.41 28.54
CA ARG A 46 13.98 17.30 27.50
C ARG A 46 14.21 16.78 26.09
N ASP A 47 15.43 16.39 25.76
CA ASP A 47 15.77 15.81 24.45
C ASP A 47 14.95 14.54 24.13
N ARG A 48 14.67 13.73 25.16
CA ARG A 48 13.85 12.53 25.01
C ARG A 48 12.38 12.86 24.82
N VAL A 49 11.87 13.89 25.50
CA VAL A 49 10.50 14.39 25.33
C VAL A 49 10.31 14.92 23.92
N GLU A 50 11.27 15.68 23.39
CA GLU A 50 11.23 16.17 22.00
C GLU A 50 11.18 15.01 21.00
N GLU A 51 12.03 14.00 21.19
CA GLU A 51 12.04 12.82 20.31
C GLU A 51 10.76 11.98 20.43
N ILE A 52 10.25 11.75 21.64
CA ILE A 52 8.96 11.06 21.82
C ILE A 52 7.82 11.86 21.17
N SER A 53 7.83 13.19 21.31
CA SER A 53 6.82 14.07 20.71
C SER A 53 6.88 14.02 19.19
N ARG A 54 8.07 13.97 18.59
CA ARG A 54 8.26 13.75 17.15
C ARG A 54 7.70 12.39 16.72
N LEU A 55 7.99 11.33 17.47
CA LEU A 55 7.49 9.99 17.16
C LEU A 55 5.95 9.90 17.24
N LEU A 56 5.33 10.60 18.20
CA LEU A 56 3.88 10.66 18.36
C LEU A 56 3.20 11.52 17.28
N THR A 57 3.78 12.66 16.93
CA THR A 57 3.27 13.52 15.85
C THR A 57 3.46 12.93 14.45
N LEU A 58 4.46 12.07 14.26
CA LEU A 58 4.60 11.26 13.04
C LEU A 58 3.51 10.18 12.96
N SER A 59 3.10 9.58 14.08
CA SER A 59 1.99 8.62 14.11
C SER A 59 0.60 9.28 13.98
N GLU A 60 0.45 10.55 14.35
CA GLU A 60 -0.80 11.32 14.16
C GLU A 60 -1.01 11.81 12.72
N LYS A 61 0.01 11.67 11.84
CA LYS A 61 -0.02 12.12 10.44
C LYS A 61 -0.08 10.98 9.42
N GLU A 62 -0.58 9.80 9.80
CA GLU A 62 -1.03 8.85 8.79
C GLU A 62 -2.37 9.36 8.24
N GLU A 63 -2.31 10.21 7.20
CA GLU A 63 -3.50 10.56 6.42
C GLU A 63 -4.20 9.27 6.00
N GLU A 64 -5.48 9.14 6.39
CA GLU A 64 -6.28 7.98 6.08
C GLU A 64 -6.35 7.80 4.56
N ILE A 65 -5.93 6.63 4.08
CA ILE A 65 -5.98 6.29 2.65
C ILE A 65 -7.33 5.62 2.42
N ILE A 66 -8.27 6.35 1.84
CA ILE A 66 -9.64 5.88 1.63
C ILE A 66 -9.91 5.75 0.13
N GLY A 67 -10.40 4.58 -0.29
CA GLY A 67 -10.86 4.36 -1.66
C GLY A 67 -12.10 5.20 -1.97
N VAL A 68 -12.10 5.92 -3.10
CA VAL A 68 -13.22 6.80 -3.47
C VAL A 68 -14.46 6.00 -3.86
N LEU A 69 -14.28 4.84 -4.49
CA LEU A 69 -15.41 4.03 -4.97
C LEU A 69 -16.13 3.26 -3.86
N ASP A 70 -15.36 2.71 -2.91
CA ASP A 70 -15.84 1.75 -1.92
C ASP A 70 -15.84 2.31 -0.49
N GLY A 71 -15.18 3.45 -0.24
CA GLY A 71 -15.07 4.06 1.08
C GLY A 71 -14.23 3.24 2.06
N LEU A 72 -13.43 2.29 1.56
CA LEU A 72 -12.64 1.39 2.41
C LEU A 72 -11.28 1.98 2.72
N HIS A 73 -10.75 1.66 3.90
CA HIS A 73 -9.40 2.04 4.29
C HIS A 73 -8.37 1.09 3.68
N ALA A 74 -7.31 1.68 3.14
CA ALA A 74 -6.11 0.99 2.70
C ALA A 74 -4.99 1.17 3.74
N ASP A 75 -4.18 0.12 3.90
CA ASP A 75 -2.96 0.16 4.70
C ASP A 75 -1.89 1.09 4.10
N PHE A 76 -1.84 1.15 2.76
CA PHE A 76 -0.88 1.93 1.99
C PHE A 76 -1.33 2.19 0.55
N THR A 77 -0.67 3.16 -0.07
CA THR A 77 -0.75 3.44 -1.51
C THR A 77 0.44 2.81 -2.23
N LEU A 78 0.18 2.13 -3.34
CA LEU A 78 1.20 1.45 -4.15
C LEU A 78 1.46 2.24 -5.44
N ALA A 79 2.63 2.86 -5.54
CA ALA A 79 3.11 3.59 -6.69
C ALA A 79 3.87 2.71 -7.69
N PRO A 80 4.03 3.16 -8.95
CA PRO A 80 4.87 2.49 -9.94
C PRO A 80 6.32 2.29 -9.48
N LEU A 81 7.01 1.31 -10.06
CA LEU A 81 8.47 1.24 -9.92
C LEU A 81 9.12 2.49 -10.54
N PRO A 82 10.33 2.88 -10.09
CA PRO A 82 11.01 4.07 -10.61
C PRO A 82 11.12 4.08 -12.13
N GLY A 83 10.60 5.13 -12.76
CA GLY A 83 10.63 5.32 -14.21
C GLY A 83 9.53 4.58 -14.99
N GLU A 84 8.61 3.90 -14.30
CA GLU A 84 7.49 3.19 -14.93
C GLU A 84 6.19 4.01 -14.92
N PRO A 85 5.33 3.85 -15.94
CA PRO A 85 4.11 4.66 -16.07
C PRO A 85 2.96 4.21 -15.15
N SER A 86 3.01 2.98 -14.66
CA SER A 86 2.02 2.40 -13.75
C SER A 86 2.68 1.31 -12.90
N CYS A 87 2.01 0.85 -11.84
CA CYS A 87 2.34 -0.44 -11.23
C CYS A 87 2.32 -1.53 -12.30
N ARG A 88 3.16 -2.55 -12.13
CA ARG A 88 3.10 -3.74 -12.97
C ARG A 88 1.98 -4.63 -12.46
N GLU A 89 1.16 -5.11 -13.38
CA GLU A 89 0.13 -6.12 -13.09
C GLU A 89 0.49 -7.42 -13.79
N ASP A 90 0.44 -8.52 -13.05
CA ASP A 90 0.44 -9.86 -13.62
C ASP A 90 -1.01 -10.29 -13.86
N LEU A 91 -1.31 -10.64 -15.10
CA LEU A 91 -2.66 -10.89 -15.60
C LEU A 91 -2.72 -12.26 -16.25
N HIS A 92 -3.76 -13.04 -15.95
CA HIS A 92 -4.05 -14.27 -16.68
C HIS A 92 -5.28 -14.08 -17.56
N PRO A 93 -5.12 -14.05 -18.90
CA PRO A 93 -6.26 -14.04 -19.81
C PRO A 93 -7.08 -15.33 -19.66
N LEU A 94 -8.38 -15.21 -19.44
CA LEU A 94 -9.27 -16.39 -19.38
C LEU A 94 -9.55 -16.97 -20.76
N ASN A 95 -9.25 -16.23 -21.82
CA ASN A 95 -9.31 -16.76 -23.19
C ASN A 95 -8.00 -17.51 -23.52
N PRO A 96 -8.04 -18.85 -23.69
CA PRO A 96 -6.84 -19.65 -23.92
C PRO A 96 -6.22 -19.44 -25.31
N GLU A 97 -6.93 -18.82 -26.25
CA GLU A 97 -6.42 -18.53 -27.60
C GLU A 97 -5.54 -17.27 -27.64
N VAL A 98 -5.49 -16.51 -26.53
CA VAL A 98 -4.75 -15.26 -26.46
C VAL A 98 -3.26 -15.55 -26.31
N GLN A 99 -2.47 -15.00 -27.24
CA GLN A 99 -1.01 -15.08 -27.27
C GLN A 99 -0.43 -13.65 -27.34
N PRO A 100 -0.34 -12.93 -26.20
CA PRO A 100 0.16 -11.56 -26.13
C PRO A 100 1.63 -11.47 -26.55
N ARG A 101 2.00 -10.39 -27.25
CA ARG A 101 3.40 -10.10 -27.58
C ARG A 101 3.89 -8.87 -26.83
N THR A 102 5.16 -8.88 -26.39
CA THR A 102 5.81 -7.71 -25.77
C THR A 102 5.63 -6.46 -26.65
N GLY A 103 5.23 -5.35 -26.01
CA GLY A 103 4.97 -4.07 -26.63
C GLY A 103 3.54 -3.89 -27.17
N GLU A 104 2.79 -4.98 -27.35
CA GLU A 104 1.39 -4.94 -27.80
C GLU A 104 0.52 -4.17 -26.80
N ILE A 105 -0.47 -3.44 -27.33
CA ILE A 105 -1.52 -2.83 -26.54
C ILE A 105 -2.76 -3.71 -26.65
N LEU A 106 -3.32 -4.08 -25.51
CA LEU A 106 -4.48 -4.96 -25.41
C LEU A 106 -5.58 -4.29 -24.61
N ARG A 107 -6.83 -4.55 -25.00
CA ARG A 107 -8.04 -4.17 -24.27
C ARG A 107 -8.54 -5.39 -23.50
N TYR A 108 -8.86 -5.21 -22.22
CA TYR A 108 -9.38 -6.30 -21.40
C TYR A 108 -10.28 -5.79 -20.27
N ARG A 109 -10.96 -6.73 -19.62
CA ARG A 109 -11.75 -6.51 -18.43
C ARG A 109 -11.15 -7.31 -17.27
N PRO A 110 -10.74 -6.67 -16.16
CA PRO A 110 -10.45 -7.44 -14.95
C PRO A 110 -11.74 -8.09 -14.44
N LEU A 111 -11.62 -9.35 -14.00
CA LEU A 111 -12.70 -10.04 -13.33
C LEU A 111 -13.04 -9.29 -12.03
N GLY A 112 -14.22 -8.64 -11.97
CA GLY A 112 -14.69 -7.92 -10.79
C GLY A 112 -14.54 -6.39 -10.78
N CYS A 113 -13.78 -5.78 -11.71
CA CYS A 113 -13.69 -4.31 -11.83
C CYS A 113 -14.54 -3.80 -12.99
N PRO A 114 -15.57 -2.95 -12.83
CA PRO A 114 -16.55 -2.63 -13.86
C PRO A 114 -16.01 -1.87 -15.09
N ILE A 115 -14.74 -1.44 -15.09
CA ILE A 115 -14.16 -0.59 -16.13
C ILE A 115 -13.27 -1.40 -17.10
N THR A 116 -13.27 -0.97 -18.35
CA THR A 116 -12.38 -1.52 -19.39
C THR A 116 -10.97 -0.98 -19.19
N HIS A 117 -10.00 -1.90 -19.22
CA HIS A 117 -8.59 -1.60 -19.07
C HIS A 117 -7.86 -1.72 -20.40
N PHE A 118 -6.81 -0.92 -20.55
CA PHE A 118 -5.87 -1.01 -21.65
C PHE A 118 -4.48 -1.25 -21.08
N ALA A 119 -3.78 -2.25 -21.58
CA ALA A 119 -2.48 -2.64 -21.04
C ALA A 119 -1.44 -2.73 -22.16
N ARG A 120 -0.23 -2.26 -21.87
CA ARG A 120 0.95 -2.51 -22.70
C ARG A 120 1.70 -3.70 -22.13
N VAL A 121 1.85 -4.74 -22.95
CA VAL A 121 2.51 -5.99 -22.56
C VAL A 121 4.01 -5.76 -22.36
N LEU A 122 4.53 -6.16 -21.20
CA LEU A 122 5.98 -6.19 -20.94
C LEU A 122 6.56 -7.57 -21.25
N LYS A 123 5.88 -8.61 -20.80
CA LYS A 123 6.24 -10.01 -21.05
C LYS A 123 5.02 -10.91 -20.96
N TYR A 124 5.10 -12.06 -21.62
CA TYR A 124 4.09 -13.12 -21.53
C TYR A 124 4.80 -14.48 -21.46
N GLU A 125 4.64 -15.16 -20.32
CA GLU A 125 5.31 -16.42 -20.03
C GLU A 125 4.36 -17.32 -19.24
N GLN A 126 4.28 -18.60 -19.61
CA GLN A 126 3.51 -19.61 -18.86
C GLN A 126 2.03 -19.22 -18.64
N GLY A 127 1.43 -18.52 -19.58
CA GLY A 127 0.04 -18.08 -19.48
C GLY A 127 -0.18 -16.79 -18.67
N ILE A 128 0.88 -16.18 -18.14
CA ILE A 128 0.82 -14.95 -17.34
C ILE A 128 1.42 -13.80 -18.13
N MET A 129 0.67 -12.71 -18.23
CA MET A 129 1.05 -11.47 -18.87
C MET A 129 1.42 -10.45 -17.81
N THR A 130 2.67 -9.98 -17.79
CA THR A 130 3.03 -8.78 -17.02
C THR A 130 2.83 -7.57 -17.91
N ALA A 131 2.12 -6.55 -17.42
CA ALA A 131 1.82 -5.36 -18.20
C ALA A 131 1.81 -4.08 -17.37
N HIS A 132 1.95 -2.95 -18.06
CA HIS A 132 1.60 -1.63 -17.53
C HIS A 132 0.19 -1.26 -17.98
N LEU A 133 -0.62 -0.70 -17.07
CA LEU A 133 -1.85 -0.04 -17.48
C LEU A 133 -1.52 1.24 -18.23
N ILE A 134 -2.26 1.44 -19.31
CA ILE A 134 -2.27 2.68 -20.06
C ILE A 134 -3.71 3.20 -20.10
N GLY A 135 -3.87 4.52 -20.00
CA GLY A 135 -5.18 5.16 -20.13
C GLY A 135 -5.72 5.08 -21.57
N PRO A 136 -7.01 5.38 -21.79
CA PRO A 136 -7.64 5.31 -23.11
C PRO A 136 -7.19 6.40 -24.09
N LEU A 137 -6.27 7.29 -23.71
CA LEU A 137 -5.83 8.44 -24.52
C LEU A 137 -5.24 8.02 -25.88
N HIS A 138 -4.63 6.82 -25.96
CA HIS A 138 -4.11 6.26 -27.21
C HIS A 138 -5.21 5.96 -28.25
N LEU A 139 -6.50 6.10 -27.91
CA LEU A 139 -7.61 5.96 -28.86
C LEU A 139 -7.88 7.28 -29.61
N LEU A 140 -7.37 8.41 -29.09
CA LEU A 140 -7.60 9.73 -29.66
C LEU A 140 -6.65 10.07 -30.81
N ASP A 141 -5.57 9.30 -30.98
CA ASP A 141 -4.53 9.54 -31.98
C ASP A 141 -4.83 8.92 -33.36
N GLY A 142 -5.99 8.27 -33.52
CA GLY A 142 -6.39 7.60 -34.75
C GLY A 142 -5.77 6.22 -34.96
N SER A 143 -5.02 5.69 -33.98
CA SER A 143 -4.51 4.33 -34.02
C SER A 143 -5.65 3.29 -34.05
N PRO A 144 -5.43 2.12 -34.66
CA PRO A 144 -6.40 1.02 -34.60
C PRO A 144 -6.77 0.67 -33.16
N ALA A 145 -8.05 0.35 -32.95
CA ALA A 145 -8.52 -0.10 -31.64
C ALA A 145 -7.72 -1.34 -31.20
N PRO A 146 -7.23 -1.39 -29.94
CA PRO A 146 -6.52 -2.55 -29.43
C PRO A 146 -7.36 -3.82 -29.50
N LYS A 147 -6.67 -4.95 -29.69
CA LYS A 147 -7.28 -6.26 -29.63
C LYS A 147 -7.95 -6.48 -28.27
N ASP A 148 -9.21 -6.88 -28.29
CA ASP A 148 -9.95 -7.29 -27.10
C ASP A 148 -9.60 -8.75 -26.77
N ILE A 149 -9.16 -8.98 -25.53
CA ILE A 149 -8.82 -10.32 -25.03
C ILE A 149 -9.84 -10.84 -24.01
N GLY A 150 -10.92 -10.10 -23.77
CA GLY A 150 -12.00 -10.47 -22.86
C GLY A 150 -11.62 -10.28 -21.39
N ILE A 151 -11.98 -11.25 -20.55
CA ILE A 151 -11.79 -11.17 -19.10
C ILE A 151 -10.40 -11.70 -18.72
N CYS A 152 -9.71 -10.99 -17.83
CA CYS A 152 -8.47 -11.45 -17.20
C CYS A 152 -8.64 -11.54 -15.69
N LEU A 153 -7.97 -12.52 -15.08
CA LEU A 153 -7.68 -12.53 -13.65
C LEU A 153 -6.49 -11.63 -13.37
N VAL A 154 -6.58 -10.83 -12.31
CA VAL A 154 -5.44 -10.08 -11.78
C VAL A 154 -4.77 -10.96 -10.74
N LEU A 155 -3.51 -11.31 -10.98
CA LEU A 155 -2.79 -12.27 -10.15
C LEU A 155 -1.83 -11.59 -9.18
N ALA A 156 -1.19 -10.51 -9.62
CA ALA A 156 -0.22 -9.80 -8.80
C ALA A 156 -0.13 -8.31 -9.15
N PHE A 157 0.32 -7.54 -8.16
CA PHE A 157 0.84 -6.19 -8.33
C PHE A 157 2.30 -6.12 -7.90
N GLU A 158 3.08 -5.32 -8.62
CA GLU A 158 4.43 -4.94 -8.22
C GLU A 158 4.61 -3.42 -8.34
N GLY A 159 5.21 -2.83 -7.31
CA GLY A 159 5.39 -1.38 -7.18
C GLY A 159 6.18 -1.00 -5.94
N VAL A 160 6.09 0.26 -5.54
CA VAL A 160 6.70 0.80 -4.31
C VAL A 160 5.65 1.44 -3.41
N VAL A 161 5.80 1.34 -2.10
CA VAL A 161 4.97 2.08 -1.14
C VAL A 161 5.29 3.57 -1.26
N SER A 162 4.28 4.38 -1.58
CA SER A 162 4.39 5.85 -1.64
C SER A 162 3.82 6.55 -0.41
N GLN A 163 2.78 5.97 0.20
CA GLN A 163 2.13 6.48 1.39
C GLN A 163 1.65 5.33 2.27
N GLY A 164 1.61 5.53 3.59
CA GLY A 164 1.14 4.54 4.56
C GLY A 164 2.25 3.61 5.05
N ARG A 165 1.84 2.51 5.70
CA ARG A 165 2.78 1.58 6.33
C ARG A 165 3.43 0.66 5.30
N ARG A 166 4.68 0.25 5.55
CA ARG A 166 5.27 -0.88 4.83
C ARG A 166 4.82 -2.19 5.48
N PRO A 167 4.25 -3.13 4.71
CA PRO A 167 3.91 -4.46 5.22
C PRO A 167 5.11 -5.43 5.18
N ASP A 168 5.05 -6.41 6.06
CA ASP A 168 5.90 -7.59 6.11
C ASP A 168 5.42 -8.68 5.14
N VAL A 169 6.32 -9.59 4.77
CA VAL A 169 5.99 -10.75 3.94
C VAL A 169 5.03 -11.69 4.69
N GLY A 170 3.99 -12.15 3.99
CA GLY A 170 2.94 -13.03 4.51
C GLY A 170 1.72 -12.30 5.07
N GLU A 171 1.77 -10.96 5.19
CA GLU A 171 0.59 -10.19 5.58
C GLU A 171 -0.47 -10.18 4.47
N THR A 172 -1.73 -10.34 4.87
CA THR A 172 -2.87 -9.94 4.04
C THR A 172 -3.08 -8.45 4.21
N VAL A 173 -3.07 -7.72 3.09
CA VAL A 173 -3.09 -6.25 3.08
C VAL A 173 -4.27 -5.73 2.28
N ARG A 174 -4.67 -4.49 2.57
CA ARG A 174 -5.54 -3.66 1.74
C ARG A 174 -4.71 -2.51 1.19
N PHE A 175 -4.73 -2.27 -0.11
CA PHE A 175 -3.90 -1.25 -0.73
C PHE A 175 -4.63 -0.52 -1.85
N LEU A 176 -4.21 0.71 -2.11
CA LEU A 176 -4.70 1.53 -3.21
C LEU A 176 -3.60 1.67 -4.28
N PRO A 177 -3.75 1.06 -5.47
CA PRO A 177 -2.80 1.30 -6.55
C PRO A 177 -2.92 2.74 -7.05
N GLU A 178 -1.79 3.43 -7.19
CA GLU A 178 -1.76 4.69 -7.92
C GLU A 178 -2.18 4.45 -9.37
N HIS A 179 -2.84 5.45 -9.95
CA HIS A 179 -3.40 5.37 -11.31
C HIS A 179 -4.52 4.33 -11.49
N CYS A 180 -5.04 3.73 -10.43
CA CYS A 180 -6.34 3.06 -10.48
C CYS A 180 -7.43 4.09 -10.80
N MET A 181 -8.03 4.00 -12.00
CA MET A 181 -9.03 4.97 -12.47
C MET A 181 -10.22 5.13 -11.51
N MET A 182 -10.61 4.05 -10.83
CA MET A 182 -11.72 4.07 -9.88
C MET A 182 -11.33 4.39 -8.45
N GLN A 183 -10.03 4.44 -8.14
CA GLN A 183 -9.50 4.57 -6.77
C GLN A 183 -10.20 3.59 -5.81
N LYS A 184 -10.30 2.32 -6.23
CA LYS A 184 -10.90 1.24 -5.44
C LYS A 184 -9.81 0.53 -4.63
N VAL A 185 -10.08 0.18 -3.39
CA VAL A 185 -9.13 -0.60 -2.58
C VAL A 185 -9.07 -2.04 -3.10
N HIS A 186 -7.86 -2.57 -3.14
CA HIS A 186 -7.55 -3.95 -3.51
C HIS A 186 -7.06 -4.69 -2.26
N SER A 187 -7.16 -6.01 -2.24
CA SER A 187 -6.51 -6.82 -1.21
C SER A 187 -5.66 -7.92 -1.82
N GLY A 188 -4.72 -8.44 -1.04
CA GLY A 188 -3.85 -9.53 -1.45
C GLY A 188 -2.86 -9.91 -0.36
N VAL A 189 -1.95 -10.82 -0.67
CA VAL A 189 -0.90 -11.30 0.23
C VAL A 189 0.46 -10.80 -0.24
N VAL A 190 1.24 -10.23 0.68
CA VAL A 190 2.60 -9.76 0.38
C VAL A 190 3.54 -10.96 0.26
N VAL A 191 4.11 -11.18 -0.92
CA VAL A 191 5.07 -12.28 -1.16
C VAL A 191 6.53 -11.80 -1.24
N HIS A 192 6.74 -10.49 -1.36
CA HIS A 192 8.06 -9.86 -1.32
C HIS A 192 7.96 -8.43 -0.77
N SER A 193 8.90 -8.05 0.09
CA SER A 193 9.00 -6.70 0.68
C SER A 193 10.47 -6.34 0.93
N GLU A 194 11.03 -5.44 0.12
CA GLU A 194 12.43 -4.96 0.23
C GLU A 194 12.50 -3.45 0.03
N GLY A 195 13.10 -2.72 0.97
CA GLY A 195 13.11 -1.25 0.92
C GLY A 195 11.69 -0.69 0.89
N SER A 196 11.29 0.01 -0.18
CA SER A 196 9.90 0.40 -0.43
C SER A 196 9.19 -0.51 -1.44
N ARG A 197 9.91 -1.44 -2.09
CA ARG A 197 9.37 -2.32 -3.13
C ARG A 197 8.55 -3.45 -2.54
N LEU A 198 7.39 -3.69 -3.15
CA LEU A 198 6.48 -4.77 -2.79
C LEU A 198 6.11 -5.61 -4.00
N ARG A 199 5.85 -6.90 -3.75
CA ARG A 199 5.07 -7.77 -4.63
C ARG A 199 3.89 -8.33 -3.82
N ILE A 200 2.70 -8.19 -4.37
CA ILE A 200 1.44 -8.61 -3.76
C ILE A 200 0.79 -9.60 -4.72
N GLU A 201 0.40 -10.77 -4.24
CA GLU A 201 -0.27 -11.82 -5.02
C GLU A 201 -1.63 -12.18 -4.42
N ALA A 202 -2.36 -13.09 -5.06
CA ALA A 202 -3.70 -13.52 -4.66
C ALA A 202 -4.66 -12.32 -4.55
N ILE A 203 -4.65 -11.49 -5.60
CA ILE A 203 -5.40 -10.23 -5.63
C ILE A 203 -6.91 -10.50 -5.60
N ASP A 204 -7.59 -9.87 -4.64
CA ASP A 204 -9.04 -9.72 -4.66
C ASP A 204 -9.42 -8.25 -4.90
N LEU A 205 -10.25 -8.05 -5.93
CA LEU A 205 -10.84 -6.74 -6.25
C LEU A 205 -12.07 -6.46 -5.39
N LYS A 206 -12.53 -7.43 -4.59
CA LYS A 206 -13.50 -7.26 -3.51
C LYS A 206 -12.73 -7.28 -2.21
N VAL A 207 -12.86 -6.21 -1.44
CA VAL A 207 -12.27 -6.15 -0.11
C VAL A 207 -13.38 -6.50 0.87
N TRP A 208 -13.17 -7.58 1.64
CA TRP A 208 -14.07 -8.04 2.70
C TRP A 208 -13.60 -7.52 4.07
#